data_AF-A0A7H0GGF7-F1
#
_entry.id   AF-A0A7H0GGF7-F1
#
_cell.length_a   1.000
_cell.length_b   1.000
_cell.length_c   1.000
_cell.angle_alpha   90.00
_cell.angle_beta   90.00
_cell.angle_gamma   90.00
#
_symmetry.space_group_name_H-M   'P 1'
#
loop_
_entity.id
_entity.type
_entity.pdbx_description
1 polymer ?
#
loop_
_entity_poly.entity_id
_entity_poly.type
_entity_poly.pdbx_seq_one_letter_code
_entity_poly.pdbx_strand_id
1 'polypeptide(L)'
;MPWTRAGRGQASVAASAVGTAALADQQAPAWWRDRFAWISREMACASHLIFAANGGGDTLWVFAPANWQAMEAARRAAQTHPATQLPAPDAGWVLLGKLESLGRTQRYHWAEVLGQSRITGIDDGVGRHYQLHYSRVSAAQDARHYGREGSHFHWQADSGVRLMRIELRRDPALPLQTGALAQSIDLVSYAYSAEGDLVAVKNRHGDTVRRFAWRNHLMVFHQEKSGPEHRYAYDRYEPGARR
;
A
#
# COMPACT_ATOMS: atom_id res chain seq x y z
N MET A 1 -65.44 -17.31 -11.03
CA MET A 1 -65.17 -16.01 -10.34
C MET A 1 -65.31 -16.31 -8.84
N PRO A 2 -64.23 -16.38 -8.04
CA PRO A 2 -63.26 -15.30 -7.84
C PRO A 2 -61.78 -15.75 -7.96
N TRP A 3 -60.88 -14.77 -8.02
CA TRP A 3 -59.43 -14.94 -7.99
C TRP A 3 -58.94 -15.05 -6.55
N THR A 4 -58.12 -16.07 -6.26
CA THR A 4 -57.36 -16.23 -5.02
C THR A 4 -55.89 -15.86 -5.23
N ARG A 5 -55.42 -15.03 -4.29
CA ARG A 5 -54.07 -14.55 -3.97
C ARG A 5 -52.92 -15.52 -4.32
N ALA A 6 -51.97 -15.09 -5.16
CA ALA A 6 -50.68 -15.75 -5.33
C ALA A 6 -49.63 -15.16 -4.36
N GLY A 7 -48.97 -16.05 -3.61
CA GLY A 7 -47.93 -15.75 -2.64
C GLY A 7 -46.56 -15.43 -3.27
N ARG A 8 -45.71 -14.79 -2.46
CA ARG A 8 -44.31 -14.48 -2.75
C ARG A 8 -43.50 -15.77 -2.91
N GLY A 9 -42.72 -15.86 -3.98
CA GLY A 9 -41.56 -16.76 -4.08
C GLY A 9 -40.30 -15.92 -4.24
N GLN A 10 -39.47 -15.86 -3.18
CA GLN A 10 -38.09 -15.37 -3.28
C GLN A 10 -37.29 -16.39 -4.12
N ALA A 11 -36.71 -15.93 -5.23
CA ALA A 11 -35.73 -16.71 -5.97
C ALA A 11 -34.39 -16.65 -5.23
N SER A 12 -34.06 -17.72 -4.51
CA SER A 12 -32.71 -17.97 -4.02
C SER A 12 -31.85 -18.39 -5.21
N VAL A 13 -30.91 -17.54 -5.62
CA VAL A 13 -29.88 -17.90 -6.60
C VAL A 13 -28.82 -18.68 -5.86
N ALA A 14 -28.81 -20.00 -6.04
CA ALA A 14 -27.77 -20.88 -5.55
C ALA A 14 -26.44 -20.55 -6.26
N ALA A 15 -25.49 -19.98 -5.53
CA ALA A 15 -24.12 -19.83 -5.98
C ALA A 15 -23.46 -21.22 -6.06
N SER A 16 -22.94 -21.56 -7.24
CA SER A 16 -22.32 -22.85 -7.54
C SER A 16 -21.08 -23.09 -6.67
N ALA A 17 -21.11 -24.16 -5.87
CA ALA A 17 -20.14 -24.52 -4.83
C ALA A 17 -18.96 -25.38 -5.34
N VAL A 18 -18.56 -25.25 -6.60
CA VAL A 18 -17.58 -26.17 -7.21
C VAL A 18 -16.13 -25.66 -7.10
N GLY A 19 -15.92 -24.35 -6.87
CA GLY A 19 -14.58 -23.76 -6.70
C GLY A 19 -13.99 -23.84 -5.28
N THR A 20 -14.80 -24.13 -4.27
CA THR A 20 -14.39 -24.21 -2.85
C THR A 20 -13.84 -25.57 -2.44
N ALA A 21 -14.17 -26.65 -3.16
CA ALA A 21 -13.87 -28.02 -2.76
C ALA A 21 -12.36 -28.34 -2.77
N ALA A 22 -11.59 -27.88 -3.77
CA ALA A 22 -10.17 -28.20 -3.88
C ALA A 22 -9.28 -27.53 -2.79
N LEU A 23 -9.71 -26.37 -2.27
CA LEU A 23 -9.04 -25.73 -1.13
C LEU A 23 -9.51 -26.33 0.19
N ALA A 24 -10.75 -26.83 0.29
CA ALA A 24 -11.30 -27.42 1.51
C ALA A 24 -10.50 -28.65 1.98
N ASP A 25 -10.03 -29.50 1.05
CA ASP A 25 -9.25 -30.70 1.36
C ASP A 25 -7.76 -30.43 1.65
N GLN A 26 -7.27 -29.22 1.35
CA GLN A 26 -5.90 -28.84 1.68
C GLN A 26 -5.76 -28.63 3.19
N GLN A 27 -4.96 -29.45 3.86
CA GLN A 27 -4.70 -29.33 5.29
C GLN A 27 -4.11 -27.94 5.61
N ALA A 28 -4.83 -27.16 6.42
CA ALA A 28 -4.37 -25.83 6.81
C ALA A 28 -3.07 -25.91 7.62
N PRO A 29 -2.13 -24.96 7.45
CA PRO A 29 -0.86 -24.98 8.17
C PRO A 29 -1.04 -24.92 9.69
N ALA A 30 -0.14 -25.56 10.44
CA ALA A 30 -0.18 -25.56 11.91
C ALA A 30 -0.08 -24.14 12.50
N TRP A 31 0.65 -23.24 11.84
CA TRP A 31 0.82 -21.85 12.28
C TRP A 31 -0.47 -21.03 12.21
N TRP A 32 -1.45 -21.39 11.36
CA TRP A 32 -2.69 -20.63 11.17
C TRP A 32 -3.65 -20.72 12.38
N ARG A 33 -3.39 -21.63 13.31
CA ARG A 33 -4.24 -21.83 14.49
C ARG A 33 -4.10 -20.67 15.50
N ASP A 34 -5.01 -20.64 16.47
CA ASP A 34 -5.02 -19.71 17.61
C ASP A 34 -4.93 -18.23 17.18
N ARG A 35 -3.79 -17.58 17.46
CA ARG A 35 -3.53 -16.15 17.25
C ARG A 35 -3.61 -15.68 15.79
N PHE A 36 -3.61 -16.60 14.83
CA PHE A 36 -3.67 -16.29 13.40
C PHE A 36 -4.93 -16.82 12.71
N ALA A 37 -5.87 -17.38 13.48
CA ALA A 37 -7.11 -17.96 12.93
C ALA A 37 -8.05 -16.91 12.30
N TRP A 38 -7.79 -15.63 12.54
CA TRP A 38 -8.51 -14.50 11.95
C TRP A 38 -8.14 -14.25 10.47
N ILE A 39 -7.05 -14.85 9.97
CA ILE A 39 -6.71 -14.85 8.54
C ILE A 39 -7.63 -15.85 7.83
N SER A 40 -8.08 -15.54 6.61
CA SER A 40 -8.85 -16.51 5.84
C SER A 40 -8.05 -17.78 5.58
N ARG A 41 -8.72 -18.94 5.66
CA ARG A 41 -8.10 -20.24 5.38
C ARG A 41 -7.51 -20.30 3.98
N GLU A 42 -8.17 -19.68 3.00
CA GLU A 42 -7.67 -19.57 1.63
C GLU A 42 -6.29 -18.90 1.59
N MET A 43 -6.12 -17.77 2.28
CA MET A 43 -4.83 -17.08 2.35
C MET A 43 -3.79 -17.90 3.12
N ALA A 44 -4.18 -18.54 4.21
CA ALA A 44 -3.27 -19.40 4.98
C ALA A 44 -2.77 -20.60 4.18
N CYS A 45 -3.61 -21.18 3.32
CA CYS A 45 -3.24 -22.30 2.44
C CYS A 45 -2.51 -21.85 1.16
N ALA A 46 -2.40 -20.54 0.90
CA ALA A 46 -1.71 -20.03 -0.27
C ALA A 46 -0.17 -20.17 -0.10
N SER A 47 0.39 -21.30 -0.56
CA SER A 47 1.81 -21.65 -0.42
C SER A 47 2.80 -20.66 -1.07
N HIS A 48 2.33 -19.81 -1.97
CA HIS A 48 3.13 -18.78 -2.62
C HIS A 48 3.17 -17.46 -1.84
N LEU A 49 2.43 -17.34 -0.73
CA LEU A 49 2.47 -16.16 0.13
C LEU A 49 3.42 -16.35 1.31
N ILE A 50 4.13 -15.30 1.67
CA ILE A 50 4.90 -15.22 2.91
C ILE A 50 4.22 -14.22 3.84
N PHE A 51 4.07 -14.59 5.10
CA PHE A 51 3.51 -13.73 6.14
C PHE A 51 4.60 -13.35 7.14
N ALA A 52 4.79 -12.05 7.37
CA ALA A 52 5.56 -11.55 8.50
C ALA A 52 4.60 -10.96 9.54
N ALA A 53 4.84 -11.23 10.82
CA ALA A 53 4.00 -10.78 11.92
C ALA A 53 4.79 -9.88 12.87
N ASN A 54 4.10 -8.95 13.52
CA ASN A 54 4.65 -8.29 14.70
C ASN A 54 4.66 -9.27 15.90
N GLY A 55 5.27 -8.86 17.01
CA GLY A 55 5.36 -9.71 18.21
C GLY A 55 3.99 -10.20 18.72
N GLY A 56 2.96 -9.35 18.65
CA GLY A 56 1.59 -9.68 19.06
C GLY A 56 0.84 -10.61 18.09
N GLY A 57 1.23 -10.65 16.82
CA GLY A 57 0.48 -11.37 15.77
C GLY A 57 -0.85 -10.71 15.38
N ASP A 58 -1.11 -9.49 15.85
CA ASP A 58 -2.28 -8.69 15.51
C ASP A 58 -2.08 -7.86 14.23
N THR A 59 -0.84 -7.76 13.75
CA THR A 59 -0.49 -7.18 12.45
C THR A 59 0.31 -8.15 11.61
N LEU A 60 -0.08 -8.29 10.35
CA LEU A 60 0.60 -9.10 9.35
C LEU A 60 0.95 -8.28 8.11
N TRP A 61 2.14 -8.51 7.58
CA TRP A 61 2.56 -8.08 6.25
C TRP A 61 2.57 -9.30 5.34
N VAL A 62 1.89 -9.17 4.19
CA VAL A 62 1.75 -10.24 3.22
C VAL A 62 2.68 -9.95 2.05
N PHE A 63 3.57 -10.88 1.76
CA PHE A 63 4.49 -10.83 0.63
C PHE A 63 4.07 -11.87 -0.40
N ALA A 64 4.20 -11.51 -1.67
CA ALA A 64 3.95 -12.40 -2.80
C ALA A 64 5.09 -12.30 -3.82
N PRO A 65 5.28 -13.31 -4.68
CA PRO A 65 6.21 -13.24 -5.79
C PRO A 65 5.88 -12.07 -6.71
N ALA A 66 6.87 -11.51 -7.39
CA ALA A 66 6.68 -10.38 -8.29
C ALA A 66 5.66 -10.68 -9.41
N ASN A 67 5.59 -11.95 -9.84
CA ASN A 67 4.63 -12.44 -10.82
C ASN A 67 3.28 -12.88 -10.22
N TRP A 68 2.92 -12.47 -8.99
CA TRP A 68 1.70 -12.91 -8.30
C TRP A 68 0.42 -12.71 -9.12
N GLN A 69 0.34 -11.65 -9.95
CA GLN A 69 -0.82 -11.39 -10.81
C GLN A 69 -1.02 -12.51 -11.84
N ALA A 70 0.07 -12.99 -12.45
CA ALA A 70 0.05 -14.10 -13.38
C ALA A 70 -0.32 -15.41 -12.67
N MET A 71 0.19 -15.61 -11.44
CA MET A 71 -0.18 -16.75 -10.60
C MET A 71 -1.67 -16.76 -10.26
N GLU A 72 -2.23 -15.62 -9.85
CA GLU A 72 -3.66 -15.47 -9.53
C GLU A 72 -4.57 -15.58 -10.77
N ALA A 73 -4.10 -15.09 -11.93
CA ALA A 73 -4.81 -15.29 -13.19
C ALA A 73 -4.84 -16.79 -13.58
N ALA A 74 -3.71 -17.48 -13.48
CA ALA A 74 -3.62 -18.91 -13.75
C ALA A 74 -4.45 -19.72 -12.75
N ARG A 75 -4.48 -19.34 -11.46
CA ARG A 75 -5.33 -19.98 -10.44
C ARG A 75 -6.82 -19.85 -10.78
N ARG A 76 -7.28 -18.66 -11.19
CA ARG A 76 -8.66 -18.44 -11.63
C ARG A 76 -8.98 -19.24 -12.90
N ALA A 77 -8.06 -19.30 -13.86
CA ALA A 77 -8.22 -20.12 -15.05
C ALA A 77 -8.31 -21.62 -14.69
N ALA A 78 -7.48 -22.10 -13.75
CA ALA A 78 -7.49 -23.49 -13.28
C ALA A 78 -8.83 -23.93 -12.67
N GLN A 79 -9.62 -23.01 -12.11
CA GLN A 79 -10.97 -23.30 -11.60
C GLN A 79 -11.94 -23.72 -12.72
N THR A 80 -11.72 -23.23 -13.94
CA THR A 80 -12.53 -23.58 -15.12
C THR A 80 -11.87 -24.65 -15.99
N HIS A 81 -10.54 -24.67 -16.01
CA HIS A 81 -9.72 -25.57 -16.83
C HIS A 81 -8.65 -26.23 -15.94
N PRO A 82 -8.92 -27.40 -15.33
CA PRO A 82 -8.03 -28.03 -14.35
C PRO A 82 -6.62 -28.35 -14.84
N ALA A 83 -6.42 -28.46 -16.17
CA ALA A 83 -5.11 -28.66 -16.79
C ALA A 83 -4.24 -27.39 -16.85
N THR A 84 -4.75 -26.23 -16.40
CA THR A 84 -3.99 -24.98 -16.41
C THR A 84 -2.80 -25.06 -15.46
N GLN A 85 -1.60 -24.93 -16.00
CA GLN A 85 -0.37 -24.92 -15.21
C GLN A 85 -0.19 -23.56 -14.52
N LEU A 86 0.10 -23.60 -13.22
CA LEU A 86 0.49 -22.42 -12.46
C LEU A 86 1.95 -22.05 -12.78
N PRO A 87 2.24 -20.77 -13.07
CA PRO A 87 3.62 -20.34 -13.25
C PRO A 87 4.39 -20.49 -11.93
N ALA A 88 5.67 -20.84 -12.02
CA ALA A 88 6.55 -20.89 -10.86
C ALA A 88 6.68 -19.48 -10.23
N PRO A 89 6.82 -19.37 -8.89
CA PRO A 89 7.10 -18.10 -8.23
C PRO A 89 8.35 -17.44 -8.78
N ASP A 90 8.27 -16.14 -9.05
CA ASP A 90 9.46 -15.31 -9.28
C ASP A 90 10.35 -15.28 -8.01
N ALA A 91 11.66 -15.12 -8.20
CA ALA A 91 12.62 -14.89 -7.12
C ALA A 91 12.44 -13.52 -6.44
N GLY A 92 11.89 -12.53 -7.16
CA GLY A 92 11.53 -11.24 -6.60
C GLY A 92 10.27 -11.32 -5.73
N TRP A 93 10.28 -10.65 -4.58
CA TRP A 93 9.14 -10.57 -3.65
C TRP A 93 8.65 -9.14 -3.50
N VAL A 94 7.34 -8.95 -3.47
CA VAL A 94 6.69 -7.65 -3.28
C VAL A 94 5.78 -7.68 -2.07
N LEU A 95 5.69 -6.55 -1.36
CA LEU A 95 4.73 -6.38 -0.28
C LEU A 95 3.33 -6.20 -0.88
N LEU A 96 2.50 -7.23 -0.77
CA LEU A 96 1.16 -7.27 -1.34
C LEU A 96 0.14 -6.46 -0.53
N GLY A 97 0.37 -6.37 0.78
CA GLY A 97 -0.56 -5.69 1.68
C GLY A 97 -0.25 -5.89 3.15
N LYS A 98 -1.15 -5.34 3.97
CA LYS A 98 -1.14 -5.42 5.42
C LYS A 98 -2.52 -5.88 5.91
N LEU A 99 -2.55 -6.79 6.87
CA LEU A 99 -3.76 -7.22 7.55
C LEU A 99 -3.62 -6.97 9.05
N GLU A 100 -4.74 -6.75 9.71
CA GLU A 100 -4.81 -6.66 11.17
C GLU A 100 -5.92 -7.51 11.73
N SER A 101 -5.76 -7.98 12.97
CA SER A 101 -6.70 -8.90 13.63
C SER A 101 -8.11 -8.31 13.83
N LEU A 102 -8.22 -6.98 13.86
CA LEU A 102 -9.50 -6.26 13.91
C LEU A 102 -10.18 -6.13 12.53
N GLY A 103 -9.68 -6.82 11.50
CA GLY A 103 -10.24 -6.85 10.16
C GLY A 103 -9.83 -5.66 9.28
N ARG A 104 -8.95 -4.78 9.74
CA ARG A 104 -8.38 -3.72 8.89
C ARG A 104 -7.43 -4.35 7.87
N THR A 105 -7.64 -4.05 6.60
CA THR A 105 -6.78 -4.54 5.52
C THR A 105 -6.33 -3.39 4.63
N GLN A 106 -5.14 -3.54 4.06
CA GLN A 106 -4.59 -2.69 3.02
C GLN A 106 -4.00 -3.57 1.93
N ARG A 107 -4.33 -3.29 0.68
CA ARG A 107 -3.84 -3.95 -0.53
C ARG A 107 -2.98 -2.95 -1.29
N TYR A 108 -1.77 -3.31 -1.66
CA TYR A 108 -0.87 -2.42 -2.40
C TYR A 108 -0.83 -2.77 -3.89
N HIS A 109 -0.88 -1.73 -4.71
CA HIS A 109 -0.72 -1.80 -6.15
C HIS A 109 0.66 -1.30 -6.52
N TRP A 110 1.41 -2.11 -7.27
CA TRP A 110 2.76 -1.79 -7.70
C TRP A 110 2.77 -1.48 -9.20
N ALA A 111 3.56 -0.49 -9.58
CA ALA A 111 3.88 -0.22 -10.99
C ALA A 111 5.31 0.30 -11.09
N GLU A 112 5.89 0.19 -12.29
CA GLU A 112 7.14 0.88 -12.58
C GLU A 112 6.88 2.38 -12.68
N VAL A 113 7.65 3.16 -11.93
CA VAL A 113 7.58 4.61 -11.89
C VAL A 113 8.99 5.15 -11.98
N LEU A 114 9.29 5.79 -13.11
CA LEU A 114 10.59 6.46 -13.36
C LEU A 114 11.79 5.52 -13.18
N GLY A 115 11.66 4.27 -13.64
CA GLY A 115 12.72 3.25 -13.64
C GLY A 115 12.80 2.38 -12.39
N GLN A 116 11.86 2.50 -11.45
CA GLN A 116 11.82 1.69 -10.22
C GLN A 116 10.39 1.25 -9.89
N SER A 117 10.24 0.03 -9.37
CA SER A 117 8.95 -0.45 -8.87
C SER A 117 8.54 0.30 -7.61
N ARG A 118 7.33 0.87 -7.59
CA ARG A 118 6.77 1.65 -6.47
C ARG A 118 5.31 1.30 -6.22
N ILE A 119 4.87 1.48 -4.98
CA ILE A 119 3.44 1.43 -4.64
C ILE A 119 2.77 2.65 -5.24
N THR A 120 1.86 2.47 -6.19
CA THR A 120 1.10 3.53 -6.84
C THR A 120 -0.34 3.60 -6.37
N GLY A 121 -0.85 2.57 -5.71
CA GLY A 121 -2.20 2.59 -5.17
C GLY A 121 -2.35 1.76 -3.91
N ILE A 122 -3.38 2.08 -3.13
CA ILE A 122 -3.75 1.35 -1.93
C ILE A 122 -5.26 1.14 -1.95
N ASP A 123 -5.74 -0.09 -1.80
CA ASP A 123 -7.13 -0.33 -1.41
C ASP A 123 -7.19 -0.63 0.09
N ASP A 124 -8.18 -0.10 0.79
CA ASP A 124 -8.46 -0.52 2.16
C ASP A 124 -9.61 -1.52 2.27
N GLY A 125 -9.80 -2.10 3.46
CA GLY A 125 -10.82 -3.12 3.71
C GLY A 125 -12.27 -2.66 3.57
N VAL A 126 -12.53 -1.36 3.44
CA VAL A 126 -13.88 -0.82 3.18
C VAL A 126 -14.10 -0.64 1.67
N GLY A 127 -13.05 -0.76 0.85
CA GLY A 127 -13.10 -0.64 -0.61
C GLY A 127 -12.74 0.76 -1.12
N ARG A 128 -12.14 1.63 -0.27
CA ARG A 128 -11.62 2.91 -0.73
C ARG A 128 -10.33 2.70 -1.51
N HIS A 129 -10.19 3.39 -2.64
CA HIS A 129 -8.99 3.36 -3.47
C HIS A 129 -8.23 4.68 -3.37
N TYR A 130 -6.97 4.61 -2.95
CA TYR A 130 -6.05 5.73 -2.89
C TYR A 130 -5.03 5.63 -4.01
N GLN A 131 -4.80 6.72 -4.74
CA GLN A 131 -3.78 6.82 -5.77
C GLN A 131 -2.60 7.67 -5.26
N LEU A 132 -1.39 7.13 -5.41
CA LEU A 132 -0.13 7.78 -5.08
C LEU A 132 0.50 8.31 -6.37
N HIS A 133 0.88 9.58 -6.37
CA HIS A 133 1.48 10.27 -7.50
C HIS A 133 2.90 10.65 -7.20
N TYR A 134 3.82 10.32 -8.11
CA TYR A 134 5.25 10.57 -7.95
C TYR A 134 5.78 11.49 -9.04
N SER A 135 6.82 12.23 -8.72
CA SER A 135 7.60 13.01 -9.70
C SER A 135 9.08 12.98 -9.32
N ARG A 136 9.96 13.17 -10.31
CA ARG A 136 11.37 13.43 -10.07
C ARG A 136 11.56 14.92 -9.81
N VAL A 137 12.02 15.27 -8.62
CA VAL A 137 12.21 16.67 -8.19
C VAL A 137 13.67 17.10 -8.20
N SER A 138 14.59 16.13 -8.14
CA SER A 138 16.04 16.35 -8.19
C SER A 138 16.71 15.27 -9.05
N ALA A 139 17.96 15.48 -9.44
CA ALA A 139 18.77 14.45 -10.08
C ALA A 139 19.01 13.28 -9.13
N ALA A 140 19.19 12.08 -9.68
CA ALA A 140 19.59 10.94 -8.86
C ALA A 140 20.98 11.16 -8.27
N GLN A 141 21.17 10.78 -7.01
CA GLN A 141 22.41 10.93 -6.27
C GLN A 141 22.82 9.57 -5.71
N ASP A 142 24.07 9.19 -5.89
CA ASP A 142 24.58 7.93 -5.35
C ASP A 142 24.70 7.99 -3.82
N ALA A 143 24.61 6.82 -3.17
CA ALA A 143 24.78 6.65 -1.72
C ALA A 143 26.08 7.30 -1.18
N ARG A 144 27.11 7.40 -2.02
CA ARG A 144 28.41 8.01 -1.68
C ARG A 144 28.32 9.51 -1.43
N HIS A 145 27.28 10.19 -1.91
CA HIS A 145 27.12 11.64 -1.76
C HIS A 145 26.89 12.04 -0.28
N TYR A 146 26.45 11.10 0.56
CA TYR A 146 26.15 11.33 1.97
C TYR A 146 27.04 10.54 2.94
N GLY A 147 28.01 9.77 2.44
CA GLY A 147 28.91 8.96 3.26
C GLY A 147 30.30 9.56 3.40
N ARG A 148 30.75 9.78 4.64
CA ARG A 148 32.19 9.91 4.96
C ARG A 148 32.77 8.52 5.26
N GLU A 149 34.05 8.28 4.97
CA GLU A 149 34.76 7.13 5.53
C GLU A 149 34.58 7.09 7.06
N GLY A 150 34.11 5.95 7.57
CA GLY A 150 33.81 5.75 8.99
C GLY A 150 32.42 6.18 9.46
N SER A 151 31.53 6.67 8.58
CA SER A 151 30.14 6.95 8.94
C SER A 151 29.28 5.66 8.91
N HIS A 152 28.59 5.36 10.01
CA HIS A 152 27.60 4.28 10.10
C HIS A 152 26.25 4.64 9.45
N PHE A 153 26.15 5.80 8.79
CA PHE A 153 24.93 6.21 8.10
C PHE A 153 24.91 5.61 6.69
N HIS A 154 24.14 4.55 6.52
CA HIS A 154 23.90 3.91 5.21
C HIS A 154 22.80 4.67 4.47
N TRP A 155 23.13 5.84 3.92
CA TRP A 155 22.25 6.48 2.96
C TRP A 155 22.19 5.60 1.71
N GLN A 156 20.98 5.26 1.27
CA GLN A 156 20.79 4.60 -0.01
C GLN A 156 20.97 5.62 -1.14
N ALA A 157 21.21 5.16 -2.37
CA ALA A 157 21.16 6.04 -3.53
C ALA A 157 19.78 6.70 -3.60
N ASP A 158 19.75 8.01 -3.75
CA ASP A 158 18.53 8.78 -3.91
C ASP A 158 18.18 8.86 -5.39
N SER A 159 17.05 8.28 -5.79
CA SER A 159 16.53 8.38 -7.17
C SER A 159 16.10 9.79 -7.61
N GLY A 160 15.99 10.74 -6.66
CA GLY A 160 15.38 12.06 -6.86
C GLY A 160 13.86 12.03 -7.03
N VAL A 161 13.23 10.85 -6.97
CA VAL A 161 11.79 10.65 -7.07
C VAL A 161 11.14 10.83 -5.70
N ARG A 162 10.04 11.58 -5.64
CA ARG A 162 9.27 11.86 -4.42
C ARG A 162 7.78 11.61 -4.63
N LEU A 163 7.09 11.27 -3.55
CA LEU A 163 5.64 11.20 -3.50
C LEU A 163 5.10 12.63 -3.45
N MET A 164 4.39 13.05 -4.48
CA MET A 164 3.88 14.42 -4.62
C MET A 164 2.47 14.58 -4.05
N ARG A 165 1.64 13.54 -4.15
CA ARG A 165 0.23 13.62 -3.76
C ARG A 165 -0.39 12.26 -3.51
N ILE A 166 -1.34 12.21 -2.60
CA ILE A 166 -2.27 11.09 -2.43
C ILE A 166 -3.68 11.59 -2.70
N GLU A 167 -4.39 10.90 -3.58
CA GLU A 167 -5.80 11.16 -3.92
C GLU A 167 -6.68 10.01 -3.48
N LEU A 168 -7.91 10.30 -3.06
CA LEU A 168 -9.00 9.34 -2.96
C LEU A 168 -9.72 9.28 -4.32
N ARG A 169 -9.64 8.13 -4.98
CA ARG A 169 -10.23 7.88 -6.32
C ARG A 169 -11.57 7.17 -6.26
N ARG A 170 -11.79 6.40 -5.20
CA ARG A 170 -13.03 5.65 -4.98
C ARG A 170 -13.33 5.64 -3.50
N ASP A 171 -14.56 5.96 -3.13
CA ASP A 171 -15.10 5.77 -1.80
C ASP A 171 -16.49 5.14 -1.87
N PRO A 172 -16.67 3.90 -1.39
CA PRO A 172 -17.97 3.23 -1.38
C PRO A 172 -19.04 3.96 -0.56
N ALA A 173 -18.65 4.77 0.43
CA ALA A 173 -19.58 5.59 1.20
C ALA A 173 -20.04 6.85 0.46
N LEU A 174 -19.38 7.21 -0.65
CA LEU A 174 -19.69 8.37 -1.48
C LEU A 174 -20.08 7.91 -2.90
N PRO A 175 -21.30 7.38 -3.09
CA PRO A 175 -21.73 6.78 -4.35
C PRO A 175 -21.71 7.74 -5.56
N LEU A 176 -21.69 9.06 -5.34
CA LEU A 176 -21.54 10.08 -6.40
C LEU A 176 -20.18 10.04 -7.13
N GLN A 177 -19.21 9.24 -6.67
CA GLN A 177 -17.94 8.98 -7.38
C GLN A 177 -18.02 7.86 -8.41
N THR A 178 -19.23 7.42 -8.81
CA THR A 178 -19.41 6.44 -9.89
C THR A 178 -19.73 7.12 -11.22
N GLY A 179 -18.83 6.99 -12.20
CA GLY A 179 -19.01 7.50 -13.57
C GLY A 179 -17.86 8.36 -14.08
N ALA A 180 -17.95 8.82 -15.34
CA ALA A 180 -16.91 9.61 -16.02
C ALA A 180 -16.63 11.00 -15.41
N LEU A 181 -17.46 11.44 -14.46
CA LEU A 181 -17.35 12.73 -13.76
C LEU A 181 -16.86 12.59 -12.31
N ALA A 182 -16.47 11.39 -11.87
CA ALA A 182 -15.95 11.17 -10.53
C ALA A 182 -14.66 11.97 -10.31
N GLN A 183 -14.77 13.11 -9.63
CA GLN A 183 -13.61 13.92 -9.27
C GLN A 183 -12.83 13.22 -8.16
N SER A 184 -11.55 12.97 -8.42
CA SER A 184 -10.62 12.54 -7.39
C SER A 184 -10.49 13.62 -6.33
N ILE A 185 -10.49 13.22 -5.05
CA ILE A 185 -10.31 14.14 -3.93
C ILE A 185 -8.85 14.08 -3.51
N ASP A 186 -8.14 15.19 -3.67
CA ASP A 186 -6.80 15.35 -3.08
C ASP A 186 -6.92 15.19 -1.56
N LEU A 187 -6.17 14.27 -0.95
CA LEU A 187 -6.14 14.13 0.50
C LEU A 187 -4.99 14.93 1.11
N VAL A 188 -3.84 14.83 0.46
CA VAL A 188 -2.60 15.48 0.88
C VAL A 188 -1.69 15.67 -0.33
N SER A 189 -0.99 16.80 -0.38
CA SER A 189 0.12 17.01 -1.33
C SER A 189 1.37 17.46 -0.60
N TYR A 190 2.51 17.16 -1.22
CA TYR A 190 3.84 17.39 -0.69
C TYR A 190 4.58 18.31 -1.67
N ALA A 191 5.19 19.36 -1.14
CA ALA A 191 6.04 20.26 -1.90
C ALA A 191 7.49 20.05 -1.47
N TYR A 192 8.38 20.01 -2.46
CA TYR A 192 9.81 19.80 -2.27
C TYR A 192 10.62 20.97 -2.80
N SER A 193 11.81 21.20 -2.25
CA SER A 193 12.82 22.08 -2.84
C SER A 193 13.44 21.44 -4.09
N ALA A 194 14.26 22.19 -4.83
CA ALA A 194 15.00 21.68 -6.00
C ALA A 194 16.03 20.60 -5.62
N GLU A 195 16.49 20.62 -4.37
CA GLU A 195 17.41 19.63 -3.79
C GLU A 195 16.67 18.37 -3.32
N GLY A 196 15.33 18.39 -3.32
CA GLY A 196 14.49 17.24 -2.97
C GLY A 196 14.11 17.16 -1.49
N ASP A 197 14.30 18.23 -0.72
CA ASP A 197 13.89 18.32 0.68
C ASP A 197 12.41 18.67 0.79
N LEU A 198 11.66 18.01 1.69
CA LEU A 198 10.25 18.30 1.91
C LEU A 198 10.10 19.69 2.56
N VAL A 199 9.47 20.65 1.89
CA VAL A 199 9.30 22.03 2.39
C VAL A 199 7.89 22.31 2.91
N ALA A 200 6.88 21.62 2.39
CA ALA A 200 5.51 21.78 2.86
C ALA A 200 4.66 20.52 2.67
N VAL A 201 3.70 20.35 3.57
CA VAL A 201 2.58 19.40 3.43
C VAL A 201 1.30 20.21 3.36
N LYS A 202 0.45 19.95 2.37
CA LYS A 202 -0.83 20.64 2.16
C LYS A 202 -1.99 19.68 2.34
N ASN A 203 -3.09 20.14 2.95
CA ASN A 203 -4.32 19.36 3.11
C ASN A 203 -5.15 19.31 1.80
N ARG A 204 -6.32 18.67 1.87
CA ARG A 204 -7.29 18.58 0.76
C ARG A 204 -7.76 19.92 0.17
N HIS A 205 -7.65 21.01 0.92
CA HIS A 205 -8.04 22.35 0.48
C HIS A 205 -6.86 23.14 -0.10
N GLY A 206 -5.66 22.56 -0.13
CA GLY A 206 -4.44 23.23 -0.55
C GLY A 206 -3.76 24.06 0.55
N ASP A 207 -4.33 24.13 1.76
CA ASP A 207 -3.71 24.83 2.88
C ASP A 207 -2.45 24.10 3.32
N THR A 208 -1.36 24.84 3.51
CA THR A 208 -0.16 24.32 4.15
C THR A 208 -0.46 23.97 5.62
N VAL A 209 -0.33 22.69 5.96
CA VAL A 209 -0.52 22.18 7.32
C VAL A 209 0.79 21.89 8.06
N ARG A 210 1.89 21.75 7.34
CA ARG A 210 3.25 21.66 7.90
C ARG A 210 4.24 22.39 7.02
N ARG A 211 5.22 23.05 7.63
CA ARG A 211 6.33 23.73 6.96
C ARG A 211 7.65 23.25 7.52
N PHE A 212 8.66 23.21 6.66
CA PHE A 212 10.01 22.80 7.02
C PHE A 212 11.03 23.68 6.32
N ALA A 213 12.19 23.89 6.93
CA ALA A 213 13.34 24.49 6.27
C ALA A 213 14.60 23.68 6.57
N TRP A 214 15.53 23.75 5.62
CA TRP A 214 16.68 22.87 5.55
C TRP A 214 17.95 23.68 5.29
N ARG A 215 19.07 23.17 5.78
CA ARG A 215 20.42 23.63 5.42
C ARG A 215 21.29 22.40 5.24
N ASN A 216 21.81 22.20 4.03
CA ASN A 216 22.63 21.02 3.68
C ASN A 216 21.92 19.70 4.05
N HIS A 217 20.63 19.58 3.70
CA HIS A 217 19.76 18.43 4.04
C HIS A 217 19.56 18.17 5.55
N LEU A 218 19.97 19.08 6.43
CA LEU A 218 19.64 19.06 7.85
C LEU A 218 18.44 19.97 8.12
N MET A 219 17.43 19.44 8.80
CA MET A 219 16.23 20.20 9.17
C MET A 219 16.57 21.23 10.23
N VAL A 220 16.43 22.53 9.89
CA VAL A 220 16.70 23.66 10.80
C VAL A 220 15.41 24.31 11.30
N PHE A 221 14.28 23.98 10.71
CA PHE A 221 12.97 24.50 11.09
C PHE A 221 11.87 23.48 10.84
N HIS A 222 10.90 23.41 11.74
CA HIS A 222 9.59 22.86 11.43
C HIS A 222 8.47 23.60 12.16
N GLN A 223 7.28 23.58 11.57
CA GLN A 223 6.06 24.08 12.19
C GLN A 223 4.82 23.33 11.67
N GLU A 224 3.89 23.02 12.57
CA GLU A 224 2.53 22.56 12.24
C GLU A 224 1.53 23.73 12.19
N LYS A 225 0.41 23.59 11.45
CA LYS A 225 -0.62 24.63 11.34
C LYS A 225 -1.07 25.09 12.72
N SER A 226 -0.97 26.40 12.97
CA SER A 226 -1.32 27.03 14.24
C SER A 226 -0.52 26.52 15.47
N GLY A 227 0.56 25.76 15.24
CA GLY A 227 1.47 25.29 16.28
C GLY A 227 2.68 26.22 16.46
N PRO A 228 3.46 26.01 17.56
CA PRO A 228 4.69 26.75 17.79
C PRO A 228 5.72 26.46 16.69
N GLU A 229 6.61 27.43 16.49
CA GLU A 229 7.77 27.25 15.63
C GLU A 229 8.88 26.53 16.38
N HIS A 230 9.47 25.52 15.73
CA HIS A 230 10.64 24.83 16.24
C HIS A 230 11.84 25.13 15.33
N ARG A 231 12.95 25.59 15.92
CA ARG A 231 14.21 25.88 15.22
C ARG A 231 15.33 25.06 15.82
N TYR A 232 16.23 24.60 14.97
CA TYR A 232 17.37 23.78 15.35
C TYR A 232 18.66 24.42 14.84
N ALA A 233 19.66 24.47 15.72
CA ALA A 233 21.02 24.82 15.38
C ALA A 233 21.89 23.58 15.54
N TYR A 234 22.92 23.49 14.70
CA TYR A 234 23.89 22.40 14.73
C TYR A 234 25.28 23.02 14.83
N ASP A 235 26.18 22.36 15.56
CA ASP A 235 27.59 22.79 15.68
C ASP A 235 28.28 22.82 14.32
N ARG A 236 27.87 21.94 13.42
CA ARG A 236 28.31 21.89 12.01
C ARG A 236 27.12 21.58 11.11
N TYR A 237 27.08 22.19 9.95
CA TYR A 237 26.01 21.98 8.96
C TYR A 237 26.48 21.00 7.89
N GLU A 238 26.92 19.82 8.31
CA GLU A 238 27.36 18.73 7.44
C GLU A 238 26.54 17.46 7.78
N PRO A 239 26.23 16.61 6.79
CA PRO A 239 25.54 15.35 7.04
C PRO A 239 26.24 14.53 8.14
N GLY A 240 25.54 14.22 9.23
CA GLY A 240 26.07 13.48 10.39
C GLY A 240 26.53 14.32 11.59
N ALA A 241 26.39 15.65 11.54
CA ALA A 241 26.63 16.51 12.70
C ALA A 241 25.66 16.19 13.86
N ARG A 242 26.17 16.23 15.09
CA ARG A 242 25.36 16.06 16.31
C ARG A 242 24.57 17.34 16.60
N ARG A 243 23.39 17.16 17.22
CA ARG A 243 22.53 18.23 17.74
C ARG A 243 23.07 18.79 19.05
#